data_AF-A0A356ZBY9-F1
#
_entry.id   AF-A0A356ZBY9-F1
#
_cell.length_a   1.000
_cell.length_b   1.000
_cell.length_c   1.000
_cell.angle_alpha   90.00
_cell.angle_beta   90.00
_cell.angle_gamma   90.00
#
_symmetry.space_group_name_H-M   'P 1'
#
loop_
_entity.id
_entity.type
_entity.pdbx_description
1 polymer ?
#
loop_
_entity_poly.entity_id
_entity_poly.type
_entity_poly.pdbx_seq_one_letter_code
_entity_poly.pdbx_strand_id
1 'polypeptide(L)'
;MGAVKNNSEEPNIWAFNGVSMRCKEVEAALDNSFDGVMITSNEGIGMRINPAILRLSGLDENHFVGKKIDHLTEKGIFAYEPITIRALREKRIVTGEQEISTGKAVTVTGVPVMNNESKVIRVITNVRDLVELNCLKEDMRKSQELLQRYQSELAALRFELKKSQHIIAQSEEMLRVLEAAFHVANSDANILILGESGVGKDIIARLIHENSHRQSHGGFVKVNCGAIPSELVESEFFGYEKGAFTGARQEGKRGFFE
;
A
#
# COMPACT_ATOMS: atom_id res chain seq x y z
N MET A 1 38.77 -30.79 68.81
CA MET A 1 37.33 -30.48 68.89
C MET A 1 37.02 -29.41 67.85
N GLY A 2 36.65 -29.82 66.64
CA GLY A 2 36.23 -28.90 65.57
C GLY A 2 34.71 -28.87 65.51
N ALA A 3 34.10 -27.70 65.75
CA ALA A 3 32.67 -27.52 65.61
C ALA A 3 32.34 -27.26 64.12
N VAL A 4 31.66 -28.23 63.50
CA VAL A 4 31.08 -28.14 62.17
C VAL A 4 29.91 -27.15 62.23
N LYS A 5 30.00 -26.01 61.52
CA LYS A 5 28.85 -25.14 61.28
C LYS A 5 28.01 -25.76 60.16
N ASN A 6 26.80 -26.17 60.50
CA ASN A 6 25.75 -26.50 59.54
C ASN A 6 25.40 -25.25 58.71
N ASN A 7 25.69 -25.26 57.42
CA ASN A 7 25.03 -24.40 56.44
C ASN A 7 23.70 -25.05 56.06
N SER A 8 22.61 -24.64 56.71
CA SER A 8 21.27 -24.85 56.18
C SER A 8 21.04 -23.86 55.03
N GLU A 9 20.86 -24.38 53.81
CA GLU A 9 20.45 -23.63 52.62
C GLU A 9 19.07 -23.01 52.86
N GLU A 10 19.01 -21.69 53.09
CA GLU A 10 17.76 -20.95 52.95
C GLU A 10 17.41 -20.79 51.46
N PRO A 11 16.16 -21.06 51.03
CA PRO A 11 15.78 -20.96 49.63
C PRO A 11 15.86 -19.49 49.15
N ASN A 12 16.47 -19.30 47.97
CA ASN A 12 16.71 -18.00 47.33
C ASN A 12 15.40 -17.22 47.02
N ILE A 13 14.96 -16.38 47.96
CA ILE A 13 13.74 -15.55 47.88
C ILE A 13 13.79 -14.56 46.69
N TRP A 14 14.97 -14.11 46.28
CA TRP A 14 15.14 -13.17 45.16
C TRP A 14 14.81 -13.77 43.78
N ALA A 15 15.10 -15.06 43.58
CA ALA A 15 14.77 -15.75 42.32
C ALA A 15 13.25 -15.93 42.17
N PHE A 16 12.54 -16.20 43.26
CA PHE A 16 11.09 -16.30 43.29
C PHE A 16 10.39 -14.97 42.99
N ASN A 17 10.91 -13.86 43.54
CA ASN A 17 10.36 -12.52 43.27
C ASN A 17 10.51 -12.09 41.80
N GLY A 18 11.64 -12.42 41.16
CA GLY A 18 11.86 -12.15 39.73
C GLY A 18 10.95 -12.96 38.80
N VAL A 19 10.69 -14.24 39.15
CA VAL A 19 9.74 -15.09 38.40
C VAL A 19 8.31 -14.60 38.57
N SER A 20 7.91 -14.22 39.78
CA SER A 20 6.56 -13.67 40.05
C SER A 20 6.30 -12.36 39.29
N MET A 21 7.29 -11.48 39.19
CA MET A 21 7.17 -10.22 38.45
C MET A 21 7.03 -10.45 36.93
N ARG A 22 7.84 -11.34 36.34
CA ARG A 22 7.71 -11.71 34.92
C ARG A 22 6.38 -12.40 34.60
N CYS A 23 5.87 -13.23 35.51
CA CYS A 23 4.53 -13.80 35.37
C CYS A 23 3.46 -12.71 35.30
N LYS A 24 3.51 -11.71 36.20
CA LYS A 24 2.56 -10.59 36.19
C LYS A 24 2.58 -9.79 34.88
N GLU A 25 3.76 -9.55 34.30
CA GLU A 25 3.89 -8.84 33.02
C GLU A 25 3.26 -9.63 31.86
N VAL A 26 3.53 -10.94 31.80
CA VAL A 26 2.94 -11.82 30.78
C VAL A 26 1.43 -11.94 30.95
N GLU A 27 0.94 -12.01 32.19
CA GLU A 27 -0.48 -12.02 32.50
C GLU A 27 -1.16 -10.72 32.08
N ALA A 28 -0.58 -9.56 32.42
CA ALA A 28 -1.09 -8.28 32.00
C ALA A 28 -1.12 -8.15 30.47
N ALA A 29 -0.11 -8.64 29.76
CA ALA A 29 -0.07 -8.65 28.30
C ALA A 29 -1.16 -9.54 27.70
N LEU A 30 -1.40 -10.72 28.27
CA LEU A 30 -2.47 -11.63 27.83
C LEU A 30 -3.87 -11.03 28.09
N ASP A 31 -4.08 -10.47 29.27
CA ASP A 31 -5.40 -9.97 29.69
C ASP A 31 -5.79 -8.69 28.94
N ASN A 32 -4.81 -7.86 28.55
CA ASN A 32 -5.01 -6.64 27.76
C ASN A 32 -4.92 -6.86 26.24
N SER A 33 -4.65 -8.09 25.79
CA SER A 33 -4.66 -8.40 24.36
C SER A 33 -6.06 -8.18 23.78
N PHE A 34 -6.10 -7.53 22.61
CA PHE A 34 -7.34 -7.41 21.84
C PHE A 34 -7.77 -8.76 21.27
N ASP A 35 -6.81 -9.57 20.82
CA ASP A 35 -7.07 -10.91 20.34
C ASP A 35 -7.46 -11.85 21.50
N GLY A 36 -8.37 -12.78 21.22
CA GLY A 36 -8.76 -13.84 22.13
C GLY A 36 -7.66 -14.89 22.26
N VAL A 37 -7.11 -15.07 23.46
CA VAL A 37 -6.08 -16.09 23.73
C VAL A 37 -6.62 -17.16 24.66
N MET A 38 -6.43 -18.42 24.29
CA MET A 38 -6.78 -19.59 25.09
C MET A 38 -5.60 -20.54 25.19
N ILE A 39 -5.38 -21.11 26.37
CA ILE A 39 -4.39 -22.16 26.62
C ILE A 39 -5.13 -23.44 26.93
N THR A 40 -4.79 -24.51 26.22
CA THR A 40 -5.42 -25.83 26.33
C THR A 40 -4.36 -26.87 26.70
N SER A 41 -4.73 -27.85 27.53
CA SER A 41 -3.87 -28.97 27.87
C SER A 41 -3.67 -29.93 26.69
N ASN A 42 -2.72 -30.86 26.84
CA ASN A 42 -2.51 -31.98 25.93
C ASN A 42 -3.69 -32.97 25.85
N GLU A 43 -4.66 -32.89 26.77
CA GLU A 43 -5.90 -33.67 26.76
C GLU A 43 -7.09 -32.90 26.16
N GLY A 44 -6.84 -31.71 25.61
CA GLY A 44 -7.90 -30.87 25.04
C GLY A 44 -8.74 -30.14 26.08
N ILE A 45 -8.26 -29.98 27.32
CA ILE A 45 -8.97 -29.28 28.40
C ILE A 45 -8.54 -27.82 28.45
N GLY A 46 -9.47 -26.88 28.42
CA GLY A 46 -9.19 -25.45 28.57
C GLY A 46 -8.58 -25.16 29.94
N MET A 47 -7.41 -24.54 29.97
CA MET A 47 -6.69 -24.21 31.21
C MET A 47 -6.83 -22.74 31.58
N ARG A 48 -6.79 -21.85 30.58
CA ARG A 48 -6.91 -20.40 30.76
C ARG A 48 -7.44 -19.76 29.50
N ILE A 49 -8.18 -18.68 29.69
CA ILE A 49 -8.59 -17.76 28.64
C ILE A 49 -8.27 -16.33 29.09
N ASN A 50 -8.15 -15.41 28.15
CA ASN A 50 -8.13 -13.98 28.46
C ASN A 50 -9.55 -13.38 28.32
N PRO A 51 -9.79 -12.14 28.81
CA PRO A 51 -11.09 -11.47 28.69
C PRO A 51 -11.59 -11.31 27.25
N ALA A 52 -10.69 -11.26 26.25
CA ALA A 52 -11.07 -11.18 24.85
C ALA A 52 -11.82 -12.41 24.35
N ILE A 53 -11.51 -13.63 24.82
CA ILE A 53 -12.28 -14.84 24.47
C ILE A 53 -13.74 -14.71 24.91
N LEU A 54 -13.99 -14.18 26.10
CA LEU A 54 -15.34 -13.97 26.62
C LEU A 54 -16.11 -12.95 25.76
N ARG A 55 -15.47 -11.82 25.43
CA ARG A 55 -16.05 -10.78 24.56
C ARG A 55 -16.37 -11.29 23.16
N LEU A 56 -15.47 -12.07 22.57
CA LEU A 56 -15.62 -12.60 21.21
C LEU A 56 -16.72 -13.66 21.16
N SER A 57 -16.65 -14.66 22.04
CA SER A 57 -17.60 -15.79 22.04
C SER A 57 -18.96 -15.45 22.65
N GLY A 58 -19.04 -14.43 23.51
CA GLY A 58 -20.26 -14.12 24.27
C GLY A 58 -20.61 -15.20 25.31
N LEU A 59 -19.65 -16.05 25.69
CA LEU A 59 -19.82 -17.13 26.66
C LEU A 59 -19.05 -16.84 27.94
N ASP A 60 -19.53 -17.41 29.05
CA ASP A 60 -18.84 -17.33 30.35
C ASP A 60 -17.63 -18.29 30.43
N GLU A 61 -16.70 -17.95 31.32
CA GLU A 61 -15.45 -18.70 31.57
C GLU A 61 -15.69 -20.19 31.87
N ASN A 62 -16.80 -20.52 32.54
CA ASN A 62 -17.21 -21.88 32.91
C ASN A 62 -17.42 -22.82 31.71
N HIS A 63 -17.57 -22.27 30.51
CA HIS A 63 -17.66 -23.05 29.26
C HIS A 63 -16.29 -23.51 28.76
N PHE A 64 -15.20 -22.84 29.15
CA PHE A 64 -13.86 -23.10 28.65
C PHE A 64 -12.95 -23.71 29.72
N VAL A 65 -12.84 -23.09 30.88
CA VAL A 65 -11.85 -23.47 31.90
C VAL A 65 -12.29 -24.76 32.59
N GLY A 66 -11.38 -25.75 32.62
CA GLY A 66 -11.64 -27.09 33.15
C GLY A 66 -12.57 -27.95 32.29
N LYS A 67 -12.94 -27.50 31.08
CA LYS A 67 -13.81 -28.23 30.17
C LYS A 67 -13.04 -28.72 28.93
N LYS A 68 -13.48 -29.85 28.37
CA LYS A 68 -12.99 -30.30 27.07
C LYS A 68 -13.48 -29.36 25.97
N ILE A 69 -12.56 -28.86 25.15
CA ILE A 69 -12.89 -27.90 24.09
C ILE A 69 -13.76 -28.54 23.00
N ASP A 70 -13.58 -29.84 22.72
CA ASP A 70 -14.43 -30.60 21.80
C ASP A 70 -15.92 -30.60 22.18
N HIS A 71 -16.21 -30.45 23.48
CA HIS A 71 -17.59 -30.42 23.96
C HIS A 71 -18.38 -29.21 23.44
N LEU A 72 -17.68 -28.13 23.05
CA LEU A 72 -18.32 -26.97 22.44
C LEU A 72 -18.88 -27.32 21.05
N THR A 73 -18.22 -28.20 20.30
CA THR A 73 -18.77 -28.73 19.04
C THR A 73 -19.91 -29.71 19.32
N GLU A 74 -19.78 -30.59 20.32
CA GLU A 74 -20.84 -31.54 20.70
C GLU A 74 -22.15 -30.83 21.13
N LYS A 75 -22.05 -29.68 21.78
CA LYS A 75 -23.20 -28.84 22.16
C LYS A 75 -23.75 -27.98 21.01
N GLY A 76 -23.18 -28.07 19.81
CA GLY A 76 -23.56 -27.24 18.66
C GLY A 76 -23.19 -25.75 18.81
N ILE A 77 -22.29 -25.42 19.75
CA ILE A 77 -21.78 -24.05 19.96
C ILE A 77 -20.76 -23.70 18.87
N PHE A 78 -20.02 -24.69 18.38
CA PHE A 78 -19.20 -24.58 17.16
C PHE A 78 -19.72 -25.53 16.07
N ALA A 79 -19.78 -25.04 14.83
CA ALA A 79 -20.29 -25.79 13.68
C ALA A 79 -19.36 -26.94 13.24
N TYR A 80 -18.06 -26.87 13.56
CA TYR A 80 -17.03 -27.82 13.11
C TYR A 80 -16.01 -28.11 14.22
N GLU A 81 -15.07 -29.03 13.94
CA GLU A 81 -13.95 -29.35 14.83
C GLU A 81 -13.16 -28.06 15.18
N PRO A 82 -12.90 -27.76 16.48
CA PRO A 82 -12.18 -26.55 16.86
C PRO A 82 -10.74 -26.59 16.38
N ILE A 83 -10.23 -25.48 15.85
CA ILE A 83 -8.84 -25.39 15.36
C ILE A 83 -7.81 -25.76 16.44
N THR A 84 -8.10 -25.46 17.71
CA THR A 84 -7.32 -25.89 18.88
C THR A 84 -7.11 -27.41 18.92
N ILE A 85 -8.16 -28.18 18.67
CA ILE A 85 -8.14 -29.64 18.76
C ILE A 85 -7.46 -30.23 17.52
N ARG A 86 -7.72 -29.65 16.36
CA ARG A 86 -7.00 -30.00 15.14
C ARG A 86 -5.48 -29.77 15.29
N ALA A 87 -5.06 -28.66 15.88
CA ALA A 87 -3.65 -28.38 16.17
C ALA A 87 -3.04 -29.38 17.17
N LEU A 88 -3.80 -29.77 18.19
CA LEU A 88 -3.39 -30.79 19.17
C LEU A 88 -3.17 -32.16 18.51
N ARG A 89 -4.13 -32.61 17.68
CA ARG A 89 -4.08 -33.90 16.96
C ARG A 89 -2.94 -33.94 15.95
N GLU A 90 -2.80 -32.90 15.14
CA GLU A 90 -1.82 -32.85 14.06
C GLU A 90 -0.40 -32.47 14.55
N LYS A 91 -0.28 -32.01 15.80
CA LYS A 91 1.00 -31.62 16.43
C LYS A 91 1.79 -30.59 15.61
N ARG A 92 1.09 -29.71 14.91
CA ARG A 92 1.66 -28.63 14.11
C ARG A 92 0.85 -27.35 14.25
N ILE A 93 1.41 -26.24 13.80
CA ILE A 93 0.67 -24.98 13.70
C ILE A 93 -0.46 -25.16 12.69
N VAL A 94 -1.66 -24.79 13.11
CA VAL A 94 -2.87 -24.85 12.30
C VAL A 94 -3.55 -23.48 12.39
N THR A 95 -3.82 -22.88 11.24
CA THR A 95 -4.61 -21.66 11.10
C THR A 95 -5.81 -21.93 10.22
N GLY A 96 -6.94 -21.29 10.50
CA GLY A 96 -8.11 -21.34 9.65
C GLY A 96 -9.21 -20.39 10.12
N GLU A 97 -10.26 -20.29 9.32
CA GLU A 97 -11.47 -19.58 9.69
C GLU A 97 -12.38 -20.51 10.49
N GLN A 98 -13.02 -19.96 11.52
CA GLN A 98 -13.98 -20.66 12.36
C GLN A 98 -15.12 -19.72 12.69
N GLU A 99 -16.35 -20.24 12.66
CA GLU A 99 -17.50 -19.50 13.18
C GLU A 99 -17.62 -19.76 14.69
N ILE A 100 -17.75 -18.69 15.47
CA ILE A 100 -17.97 -18.76 16.91
C ILE A 100 -19.47 -18.66 17.24
N SER A 101 -19.83 -18.94 18.49
CA SER A 101 -21.20 -18.96 19.02
C SER A 101 -22.07 -17.74 18.71
N THR A 102 -21.47 -16.59 18.41
CA THR A 102 -22.19 -15.37 18.01
C THR A 102 -22.54 -15.32 16.52
N GLY A 103 -22.19 -16.34 15.73
CA GLY A 103 -22.32 -16.36 14.27
C GLY A 103 -21.24 -15.55 13.54
N LYS A 104 -20.21 -15.07 14.24
CA LYS A 104 -19.11 -14.31 13.63
C LYS A 104 -18.05 -15.25 13.08
N ALA A 105 -17.54 -14.96 11.88
CA ALA A 105 -16.35 -15.61 11.34
C ALA A 105 -15.08 -14.98 11.96
N VAL A 106 -14.23 -15.81 12.55
CA VAL A 106 -12.96 -15.42 13.16
C VAL A 106 -11.80 -16.21 12.59
N THR A 107 -10.62 -15.61 12.54
CA THR A 107 -9.39 -16.36 12.26
C THR A 107 -8.86 -16.96 13.55
N VAL A 108 -8.69 -18.28 13.58
CA VAL A 108 -8.13 -18.98 14.73
C VAL A 108 -6.80 -19.60 14.34
N THR A 109 -5.79 -19.45 15.19
CA THR A 109 -4.49 -20.10 15.06
C THR A 109 -4.16 -20.88 16.31
N GLY A 110 -4.03 -22.20 16.18
CA GLY A 110 -3.57 -23.09 17.24
C GLY A 110 -2.08 -23.39 17.09
N VAL A 111 -1.30 -23.09 18.12
CA VAL A 111 0.15 -23.32 18.19
C VAL A 111 0.42 -24.36 19.29
N PRO A 112 0.78 -25.60 18.94
CA PRO A 112 1.16 -26.60 19.93
C PRO A 112 2.53 -26.28 20.53
N VAL A 113 2.62 -26.35 21.84
CA VAL A 113 3.86 -26.21 22.62
C VAL A 113 4.34 -27.61 22.98
N MET A 114 5.58 -27.92 22.61
CA MET A 114 6.20 -29.23 22.83
C MET A 114 7.17 -29.20 24.00
N ASN A 115 7.34 -30.35 24.68
CA ASN A 115 8.44 -30.58 25.60
C ASN A 115 9.70 -31.08 24.88
N ASN A 116 10.77 -31.33 25.63
CA ASN A 116 12.04 -31.86 25.12
C ASN A 116 11.95 -33.27 24.51
N GLU A 117 10.83 -33.99 24.71
CA GLU A 117 10.56 -35.30 24.13
C GLU A 117 9.64 -35.23 22.89
N SER A 118 9.45 -34.04 22.31
CA SER A 118 8.55 -33.80 21.17
C SER A 118 7.08 -34.18 21.43
N LYS A 119 6.66 -34.21 22.70
CA LYS A 119 5.27 -34.39 23.10
C LYS A 119 4.62 -33.02 23.29
N VAL A 120 3.43 -32.84 22.72
CA VAL A 120 2.62 -31.64 22.96
C VAL A 120 2.23 -31.61 24.43
N ILE A 121 2.60 -30.55 25.13
CA ILE A 121 2.22 -30.31 26.53
C ILE A 121 1.03 -29.37 26.63
N ARG A 122 0.91 -28.42 25.69
CA ARG A 122 -0.15 -27.42 25.63
C ARG A 122 -0.41 -26.99 24.20
N VAL A 123 -1.56 -26.38 23.95
CA VAL A 123 -1.85 -25.62 22.72
C VAL A 123 -2.22 -24.21 23.12
N ILE A 124 -1.56 -23.22 22.51
CA ILE A 124 -1.92 -21.81 22.61
C ILE A 124 -2.76 -21.47 21.38
N THR A 125 -3.98 -21.02 21.60
CA THR A 125 -4.90 -20.63 20.54
C THR A 125 -5.08 -19.12 20.56
N ASN A 126 -4.88 -18.48 19.41
CA ASN A 126 -5.22 -17.08 19.19
C ASN A 126 -6.47 -16.97 18.28
N VAL A 127 -7.39 -16.08 18.62
CA VAL A 127 -8.67 -15.83 17.96
C VAL A 127 -8.76 -14.35 17.60
N ARG A 128 -8.83 -14.05 16.30
CA ARG A 128 -8.97 -12.70 15.75
C ARG A 128 -10.33 -12.49 15.09
N ASP A 129 -11.00 -11.40 15.47
CA ASP A 129 -12.14 -10.87 14.72
C ASP A 129 -11.62 -10.15 13.45
N LEU A 130 -12.02 -10.62 12.27
CA LEU A 130 -11.66 -10.01 10.99
C LEU A 130 -12.64 -8.93 10.54
N VAL A 131 -13.78 -8.75 11.22
CA VAL A 131 -14.86 -7.87 10.75
C VAL A 131 -14.39 -6.41 10.66
N GLU A 132 -13.70 -5.90 11.68
CA GLU A 132 -13.22 -4.52 11.69
C GLU A 132 -12.19 -4.25 10.57
N LEU A 133 -11.26 -5.19 10.36
CA LEU A 133 -10.23 -5.08 9.34
C LEU A 133 -10.83 -5.16 7.92
N ASN A 134 -11.81 -6.02 7.71
CA ASN A 134 -12.50 -6.14 6.44
C ASN A 134 -13.36 -4.91 6.13
N CYS A 135 -14.05 -4.33 7.13
CA CYS A 135 -14.80 -3.08 6.97
C CYS A 135 -13.88 -1.92 6.57
N LEU A 136 -12.75 -1.74 7.26
CA LEU A 136 -11.76 -0.72 6.93
C LEU A 136 -11.20 -0.87 5.51
N LYS A 137 -10.92 -2.12 5.10
CA LYS A 137 -10.43 -2.43 3.74
C LYS A 137 -11.47 -2.07 2.68
N GLU A 138 -12.73 -2.35 2.95
CA GLU A 138 -13.83 -2.05 2.04
C GLU A 138 -14.11 -0.54 1.92
N ASP A 139 -14.05 0.19 3.03
CA ASP A 139 -14.18 1.65 3.02
C ASP A 139 -13.02 2.31 2.26
N MET A 140 -11.80 1.80 2.43
CA MET A 140 -10.65 2.26 1.66
C MET A 140 -10.83 2.01 0.16
N ARG A 141 -11.32 0.81 -0.23
CA ARG A 141 -11.62 0.48 -1.64
C ARG A 141 -12.62 1.47 -2.25
N LYS A 142 -13.72 1.75 -1.54
CA LYS A 142 -14.74 2.71 -1.98
C LYS A 142 -14.18 4.12 -2.15
N SER A 143 -13.34 4.57 -1.21
CA SER A 143 -12.67 5.87 -1.30
C SER A 143 -11.74 5.97 -2.50
N GLN A 144 -10.98 4.92 -2.79
CA GLN A 144 -10.11 4.85 -3.97
C GLN A 144 -10.90 4.90 -5.28
N GLU A 145 -12.01 4.16 -5.38
CA GLU A 145 -12.89 4.20 -6.56
C GLU A 145 -13.49 5.59 -6.79
N LEU A 146 -13.89 6.27 -5.72
CA LEU A 146 -14.42 7.63 -5.80
C LEU A 146 -13.35 8.62 -6.27
N LEU A 147 -12.12 8.52 -5.72
CA LEU A 147 -10.98 9.33 -6.16
C LEU A 147 -10.69 9.14 -7.64
N GLN A 148 -10.71 7.90 -8.14
CA GLN A 148 -10.45 7.59 -9.53
C GLN A 148 -11.52 8.17 -10.47
N ARG A 149 -12.80 8.15 -10.05
CA ARG A 149 -13.89 8.82 -10.78
C ARG A 149 -13.70 10.32 -10.82
N TYR A 150 -13.42 10.96 -9.68
CA TYR A 150 -13.15 12.40 -9.64
C TYR A 150 -11.97 12.82 -10.51
N GLN A 151 -10.89 12.04 -10.52
CA GLN A 151 -9.74 12.31 -11.39
C GLN A 151 -10.12 12.24 -12.87
N SER A 152 -10.93 11.26 -13.26
CA SER A 152 -11.41 11.10 -14.64
C SER A 152 -12.30 12.28 -15.06
N GLU A 153 -13.23 12.70 -14.20
CA GLU A 153 -14.10 13.86 -14.44
C GLU A 153 -13.29 15.17 -14.55
N LEU A 154 -12.33 15.38 -13.65
CA LEU A 154 -11.44 16.54 -13.72
C LEU A 154 -10.59 16.55 -14.99
N ALA A 155 -10.14 15.39 -15.47
CA ALA A 155 -9.42 15.29 -16.73
C ALA A 155 -10.32 15.68 -17.92
N ALA A 156 -11.57 15.21 -17.96
CA ALA A 156 -12.54 15.56 -19.00
C ALA A 156 -12.90 17.05 -18.97
N LEU A 157 -13.16 17.64 -17.80
CA LEU A 157 -13.40 19.06 -17.63
C LEU A 157 -12.20 19.92 -18.04
N ARG A 158 -10.98 19.52 -17.68
CA ARG A 158 -9.75 20.20 -18.12
C ARG A 158 -9.57 20.11 -19.63
N PHE A 159 -9.93 19.00 -20.25
CA PHE A 159 -9.91 18.85 -21.70
C PHE A 159 -10.92 19.78 -22.38
N GLU A 160 -12.15 19.86 -21.87
CA GLU A 160 -13.16 20.80 -22.38
C GLU A 160 -12.76 22.27 -22.20
N LEU A 161 -12.20 22.64 -21.05
CA LEU A 161 -11.69 24.00 -20.79
C LEU A 161 -10.48 24.34 -21.68
N LYS A 162 -9.60 23.38 -21.98
CA LYS A 162 -8.49 23.59 -22.91
C LYS A 162 -8.95 23.76 -24.36
N LYS A 163 -10.12 23.21 -24.72
CA LYS A 163 -10.77 23.41 -26.03
C LYS A 163 -11.17 24.88 -26.26
N SER A 164 -11.31 25.70 -25.21
CA SER A 164 -11.73 27.11 -25.33
C SER A 164 -10.60 28.08 -25.66
N GLN A 165 -9.36 27.63 -25.88
CA GLN A 165 -8.29 28.46 -26.42
C GLN A 165 -8.35 28.47 -27.96
N HIS A 166 -9.11 29.43 -28.51
CA HIS A 166 -9.07 29.93 -29.90
C HIS A 166 -9.10 28.93 -31.09
N ILE A 167 -9.29 27.62 -30.87
CA ILE A 167 -9.28 26.60 -31.92
C ILE A 167 -10.67 25.99 -32.04
N ILE A 168 -11.30 26.17 -33.20
CA ILE A 168 -12.57 25.53 -33.53
C ILE A 168 -12.28 24.21 -34.25
N ALA A 169 -12.66 23.09 -33.63
CA ALA A 169 -12.55 21.75 -34.21
C ALA A 169 -13.85 20.97 -34.02
N GLN A 170 -14.32 20.32 -35.10
CA GLN A 170 -15.57 19.55 -35.11
C GLN A 170 -15.39 18.09 -35.51
N SER A 171 -14.45 17.76 -36.40
CA SER A 171 -14.24 16.38 -36.83
C SER A 171 -13.52 15.55 -35.75
N GLU A 172 -13.88 14.28 -35.67
CA GLU A 172 -13.32 13.35 -34.68
C GLU A 172 -11.81 13.16 -34.86
N GLU A 173 -11.31 13.22 -36.10
CA GLU A 173 -9.89 13.17 -36.43
C GLU A 173 -9.14 14.39 -35.87
N MET A 174 -9.72 15.59 -36.01
CA MET A 174 -9.10 16.80 -35.50
C MET A 174 -9.12 16.83 -33.96
N LEU A 175 -10.19 16.31 -33.35
CA LEU A 175 -10.27 16.16 -31.89
C LEU A 175 -9.17 15.23 -31.37
N ARG A 176 -8.89 14.11 -32.06
CA ARG A 176 -7.77 13.22 -31.74
C ARG A 176 -6.41 13.91 -31.87
N VAL A 177 -6.22 14.75 -32.90
CA VAL A 177 -4.99 15.55 -33.04
C VAL A 177 -4.83 16.53 -31.87
N LEU A 178 -5.90 17.19 -31.44
CA LEU A 178 -5.87 18.11 -30.29
C LEU A 178 -5.56 17.36 -28.98
N GLU A 179 -6.15 16.19 -28.78
CA GLU A 179 -5.86 15.33 -27.62
C GLU A 179 -4.39 14.92 -27.59
N ALA A 180 -3.84 14.47 -28.73
CA ALA A 180 -2.42 14.16 -28.85
C ALA A 180 -1.55 15.39 -28.53
N ALA A 181 -1.90 16.56 -29.05
CA ALA A 181 -1.21 17.82 -28.79
C ALA A 181 -1.18 18.17 -27.29
N PHE A 182 -2.31 18.05 -26.59
CA PHE A 182 -2.37 18.30 -25.14
C PHE A 182 -1.59 17.27 -24.32
N HIS A 183 -1.59 16.02 -24.75
CA HIS A 183 -0.82 14.96 -24.09
C HIS A 183 0.68 15.21 -24.20
N VAL A 184 1.18 15.54 -25.40
CA VAL A 184 2.62 15.80 -25.61
C VAL A 184 3.09 17.13 -25.04
N ALA A 185 2.19 18.10 -24.82
CA ALA A 185 2.54 19.40 -24.24
C ALA A 185 3.19 19.29 -22.84
N ASN A 186 2.86 18.26 -22.06
CA ASN A 186 3.48 18.03 -20.75
C ASN A 186 4.87 17.37 -20.82
N SER A 187 5.40 17.09 -22.02
CA SER A 187 6.67 16.41 -22.22
C SER A 187 7.78 17.34 -22.70
N ASP A 188 9.02 17.04 -22.30
CA ASP A 188 10.22 17.71 -22.78
C ASP A 188 10.81 17.10 -24.07
N ALA A 189 10.12 16.11 -24.66
CA ALA A 189 10.54 15.51 -25.93
C ALA A 189 10.46 16.51 -27.11
N ASN A 190 11.26 16.26 -28.14
CA ASN A 190 11.17 16.95 -29.43
C ASN A 190 9.92 16.49 -30.19
N ILE A 191 9.18 17.43 -30.76
CA ILE A 191 7.89 17.17 -31.42
C ILE A 191 8.01 17.47 -32.92
N LEU A 192 7.62 16.49 -33.74
CA LEU A 192 7.52 16.63 -35.19
C LEU A 192 6.04 16.65 -35.60
N ILE A 193 5.60 17.75 -36.24
CA ILE A 193 4.22 17.91 -36.74
C ILE A 193 4.25 17.81 -38.26
N LEU A 194 3.56 16.81 -38.80
CA LEU A 194 3.47 16.56 -40.24
C LEU A 194 2.09 16.94 -40.78
N GLY A 195 2.03 17.25 -42.07
CA GLY A 195 0.79 17.61 -42.78
C GLY A 195 1.05 18.51 -43.98
N GLU A 196 0.05 18.66 -44.83
CA GLU A 196 0.13 19.50 -46.02
C GLU A 196 0.26 20.99 -45.69
N SER A 197 0.62 21.81 -46.68
CA SER A 197 0.69 23.27 -46.49
C SER A 197 -0.69 23.84 -46.17
N GLY A 198 -0.76 24.76 -45.19
CA GLY A 198 -2.01 25.44 -44.84
C GLY A 198 -2.95 24.71 -43.87
N VAL A 199 -2.67 23.46 -43.47
CA VAL A 199 -3.57 22.67 -42.58
C VAL A 199 -3.54 23.07 -41.10
N GLY A 200 -2.91 24.20 -40.76
CA GLY A 200 -2.89 24.70 -39.38
C GLY A 200 -1.79 24.11 -38.46
N LYS A 201 -0.72 23.54 -39.01
CA LYS A 201 0.42 23.02 -38.22
C LYS A 201 0.99 24.03 -37.22
N ASP A 202 1.02 25.31 -37.60
CA ASP A 202 1.50 26.41 -36.74
C ASP A 202 0.59 26.63 -35.51
N ILE A 203 -0.72 26.44 -35.70
CA ILE A 203 -1.72 26.60 -34.63
C ILE A 203 -1.52 25.48 -33.61
N ILE A 204 -1.28 24.25 -34.08
CA ILE A 204 -1.00 23.10 -33.20
C ILE A 204 0.35 23.29 -32.48
N ALA A 205 1.40 23.74 -33.16
CA ALA A 205 2.69 24.00 -32.52
C ALA A 205 2.57 25.05 -31.39
N ARG A 206 1.81 26.12 -31.63
CA ARG A 206 1.55 27.16 -30.64
C ARG A 206 0.73 26.62 -29.47
N LEU A 207 -0.31 25.84 -29.74
CA LEU A 207 -1.15 25.21 -28.71
C LEU A 207 -0.32 24.35 -27.75
N ILE A 208 0.58 23.54 -28.29
CA ILE A 208 1.50 22.70 -27.51
C ILE A 208 2.38 23.58 -26.62
N HIS A 209 2.99 24.62 -27.19
CA HIS A 209 3.84 25.53 -26.42
C HIS A 209 3.09 26.20 -25.26
N GLU A 210 1.92 26.78 -25.53
CA GLU A 210 1.06 27.46 -24.55
C GLU A 210 0.58 26.54 -23.42
N ASN A 211 0.52 25.23 -23.66
CA ASN A 211 0.10 24.23 -22.69
C ASN A 211 1.26 23.43 -22.08
N SER A 212 2.50 23.85 -22.33
CA SER A 212 3.72 23.20 -21.83
C SER A 212 4.43 24.02 -20.76
N HIS A 213 5.32 23.37 -20.01
CA HIS A 213 6.24 24.07 -19.11
C HIS A 213 7.19 25.02 -19.85
N ARG A 214 7.35 24.89 -21.18
CA ARG A 214 8.24 25.75 -21.98
C ARG A 214 7.78 27.20 -22.05
N GLN A 215 6.47 27.45 -21.87
CA GLN A 215 5.92 28.79 -21.85
C GLN A 215 6.59 29.69 -20.79
N SER A 216 7.04 29.12 -19.66
CA SER A 216 7.72 29.92 -18.63
C SER A 216 9.13 30.36 -19.03
N HIS A 217 9.73 29.77 -20.07
CA HIS A 217 11.08 30.10 -20.52
C HIS A 217 11.13 31.19 -21.60
N GLY A 218 9.98 31.61 -22.15
CA GLY A 218 9.92 32.65 -23.17
C GLY A 218 8.73 32.53 -24.12
N GLY A 219 8.67 33.42 -25.10
CA GLY A 219 7.62 33.42 -26.13
C GLY A 219 7.85 32.36 -27.21
N PHE A 220 6.76 31.97 -27.89
CA PHE A 220 6.82 31.07 -29.04
C PHE A 220 7.41 31.80 -30.26
N VAL A 221 8.60 31.39 -30.71
CA VAL A 221 9.26 31.93 -31.91
C VAL A 221 9.04 30.99 -33.08
N LYS A 222 8.36 31.48 -34.12
CA LYS A 222 8.18 30.75 -35.38
C LYS A 222 9.31 31.10 -36.34
N VAL A 223 10.03 30.10 -36.82
CA VAL A 223 11.04 30.27 -37.87
C VAL A 223 10.63 29.49 -39.11
N ASN A 224 10.58 30.17 -40.26
CA ASN A 224 10.30 29.54 -41.54
C ASN A 224 11.62 29.14 -42.21
N CYS A 225 12.07 27.91 -42.00
CA CYS A 225 13.32 27.41 -42.58
C CYS A 225 13.29 27.33 -44.12
N GLY A 226 12.11 27.29 -44.75
CA GLY A 226 12.00 27.32 -46.21
C GLY A 226 12.23 28.70 -46.82
N ALA A 227 12.19 29.77 -46.02
CA ALA A 227 12.50 31.12 -46.45
C ALA A 227 13.98 31.49 -46.28
N ILE A 228 14.78 30.63 -45.65
CA ILE A 228 16.21 30.83 -45.42
C ILE A 228 16.98 29.95 -46.42
N PRO A 229 17.83 30.54 -47.29
CA PRO A 229 18.70 29.75 -48.17
C PRO A 229 19.56 28.79 -47.36
N SER A 230 19.66 27.52 -47.77
CA SER A 230 20.38 26.46 -47.02
C SER A 230 21.81 26.84 -46.66
N GLU A 231 22.48 27.57 -47.55
CA GLU A 231 23.85 28.06 -47.38
C GLU A 231 23.99 29.12 -46.26
N LEU A 232 22.90 29.81 -45.92
CA LEU A 232 22.89 30.87 -44.92
C LEU A 232 22.26 30.46 -43.59
N VAL A 233 21.61 29.29 -43.52
CA VAL A 233 20.91 28.79 -42.34
C VAL A 233 21.78 28.84 -41.08
N GLU A 234 23.00 28.30 -41.15
CA GLU A 234 23.92 28.26 -40.00
C GLU A 234 24.35 29.67 -39.58
N SER A 235 24.67 30.53 -40.55
CA SER A 235 25.09 31.92 -40.30
C SER A 235 23.97 32.81 -39.76
N GLU A 236 22.70 32.51 -40.09
CA GLU A 236 21.53 33.20 -39.52
C GLU A 236 21.25 32.72 -38.09
N PHE A 237 21.31 31.41 -37.84
CA PHE A 237 20.96 30.85 -36.53
C PHE A 237 22.02 31.05 -35.45
N PHE A 238 23.28 30.81 -35.80
CA PHE A 238 24.40 30.81 -34.85
C PHE A 238 25.33 32.01 -35.00
N GLY A 239 25.15 32.79 -36.06
CA GLY A 239 26.02 33.92 -36.35
C GLY A 239 27.33 33.48 -37.00
N TYR A 240 28.21 34.45 -37.22
CA TYR A 240 29.56 34.21 -37.74
C TYR A 240 30.50 35.34 -37.33
N GLU A 241 31.76 35.00 -37.11
CA GLU A 241 32.83 35.98 -36.87
C GLU A 241 33.39 36.57 -38.17
N LYS A 242 34.10 37.70 -38.04
CA LYS A 242 34.78 38.35 -39.16
C LYS A 242 35.66 37.35 -39.92
N GLY A 243 35.43 37.22 -41.22
CA GLY A 243 36.27 36.41 -42.11
C GLY A 243 35.90 34.92 -42.16
N ALA A 244 34.75 34.51 -41.62
CA ALA A 244 34.28 33.13 -41.71
C ALA A 244 34.10 32.60 -43.15
N PHE A 245 33.81 33.48 -44.11
CA PHE A 245 33.71 33.15 -45.55
C PHE A 245 33.98 34.39 -46.42
N THR A 246 34.26 34.20 -47.71
CA THR A 246 34.45 35.28 -48.68
C THR A 246 33.14 36.08 -48.84
N GLY A 247 33.11 37.30 -48.31
CA GLY A 247 31.91 38.15 -48.26
C GLY A 247 31.35 38.38 -46.84
N ALA A 248 31.94 37.75 -45.81
CA ALA A 248 31.58 38.01 -44.42
C ALA A 248 31.79 39.48 -44.05
N ARG A 249 30.80 40.09 -43.37
CA ARG A 249 30.90 41.48 -42.90
C ARG A 249 32.07 41.62 -41.93
N GLN A 250 32.76 42.77 -41.97
CA GLN A 250 33.91 43.03 -41.10
C GLN A 250 33.56 43.02 -39.61
N GLU A 251 32.29 43.21 -39.27
CA GLU A 251 31.78 43.27 -37.90
C GLU A 251 31.30 41.89 -37.40
N GLY A 252 31.29 40.86 -38.25
CA GLY A 252 30.58 39.61 -37.98
C GLY A 252 29.06 39.80 -37.97
N LYS A 253 28.32 38.76 -37.61
CA LYS A 253 26.88 38.81 -37.37
C LYS A 253 26.54 37.91 -36.18
N ARG A 254 25.78 38.40 -35.22
CA ARG A 254 25.21 37.57 -34.15
C ARG A 254 24.05 36.73 -34.67
N GLY A 255 23.99 35.48 -34.21
CA GLY A 255 22.93 34.54 -34.57
C GLY A 255 21.62 34.81 -33.84
N PHE A 256 20.52 34.25 -34.34
CA PHE A 256 19.22 34.29 -33.67
C PHE A 256 19.20 33.63 -32.27
N PHE A 257 20.18 32.78 -31.95
CA PHE A 257 20.28 32.09 -30.67
C PHE A 257 21.33 32.67 -29.69
N GLU A 258 21.99 33.79 -30.05
CA GLU A 258 23.03 34.47 -29.22
C GLU A 258 22.56 35.76 -28.54
#